data_AF-A0A9Q6IBD8-F1
#
_entry.id   AF-A0A9Q6IBD8-F1
#
_cell.length_a   1.000
_cell.length_b   1.000
_cell.length_c   1.000
_cell.angle_alpha   90.00
_cell.angle_beta   90.00
_cell.angle_gamma   90.00
#
_symmetry.space_group_name_H-M   'P 1'
#
loop_
_entity.id
_entity.type
_entity.pdbx_description
1 polymer ?
#
loop_
_entity_poly.entity_id
_entity_poly.type
_entity_poly.pdbx_seq_one_letter_code
_entity_poly.pdbx_strand_id
1 'polypeptide(L)'
;MAILTLLLGCDASSPDEKLNATLPDLSLEQILPKVEANPYCSPEMDSERLVGLGIRLMNEDEVLHGASRTLLASKAIQMARACLIMAAPRDTMSLCILGGIVGSRQKDYDKSEAFNYIAYAAQHNESCAEAGLYDIYNLGKLDQPANKALAMAWLERAARHGDEDSQQEMLRSSEQDNLPLAYAWARTLDDAQRLEALKRKMSPQQTAEGEQHYTRLLSQLPSKKDLEQALRQNVILLGTGDIYYDYPEVFAGMSAEQQHAFVAQLVDMQDRYPKFHTRGQLVAYALISRLVQSTGPAVDLWQDPALQAVLEDDDLSVEDSVAKAKILLAKRKP
;
A
#
# COMPACT_ATOMS: atom_id res chain seq x y z
N MET A 1 26.50 53.63 -5.75
CA MET A 1 25.44 53.21 -4.81
C MET A 1 25.47 51.70 -4.73
N ALA A 2 25.81 51.16 -3.56
CA ALA A 2 25.85 49.72 -3.32
C ALA A 2 24.42 49.21 -3.06
N ILE A 3 23.99 48.19 -3.81
CA ILE A 3 22.76 47.45 -3.53
C ILE A 3 23.10 46.46 -2.42
N LEU A 4 22.61 46.73 -1.20
CA LEU A 4 22.59 45.76 -0.12
C LEU A 4 21.49 44.72 -0.44
N THR A 5 21.89 43.52 -0.85
CA THR A 5 21.05 42.34 -0.79
C THR A 5 20.97 41.88 0.67
N LEU A 6 19.81 42.11 1.29
CA LEU A 6 19.47 41.53 2.59
C LEU A 6 19.26 40.03 2.43
N LEU A 7 20.30 39.26 2.74
CA LEU A 7 20.21 37.84 3.09
C LEU A 7 19.58 37.75 4.49
N LEU A 8 18.24 37.69 4.56
CA LEU A 8 17.55 37.18 5.74
C LEU A 8 17.33 35.68 5.52
N GLY A 9 18.37 34.91 5.87
CA GLY A 9 18.20 33.52 6.24
C GLY A 9 17.63 33.44 7.65
N CYS A 10 16.48 32.80 7.77
CA CYS A 10 16.04 32.15 9.00
C CYS A 10 15.66 30.73 8.59
N ASP A 11 16.27 29.73 9.24
CA ASP A 11 15.88 28.32 9.22
C ASP A 11 14.41 28.18 9.69
N ALA A 12 13.47 28.51 8.82
CA ALA A 12 12.07 28.22 9.04
C ALA A 12 11.82 26.80 8.54
N SER A 13 12.06 25.82 9.42
CA SER A 13 11.80 24.42 9.11
C SER A 13 10.38 24.26 8.57
N SER A 14 10.22 23.44 7.53
CA SER A 14 8.90 23.18 6.93
C SER A 14 7.94 22.58 7.98
N PRO A 15 6.61 22.66 7.78
CA PRO A 15 5.66 21.98 8.67
C PRO A 15 5.99 20.50 8.85
N ASP A 16 6.46 19.83 7.79
CA ASP A 16 6.82 18.40 7.81
C ASP A 16 8.12 18.14 8.59
N GLU A 17 9.12 19.04 8.50
CA GLU A 17 10.33 18.96 9.32
C GLU A 17 10.03 19.16 10.80
N LYS A 18 9.14 20.10 11.14
CA LYS A 18 8.68 20.29 12.53
C LYS A 18 7.94 19.07 13.04
N LEU A 19 7.16 18.43 12.18
CA LEU A 19 6.42 17.22 12.52
C LEU A 19 7.38 16.04 12.72
N ASN A 20 8.38 15.87 11.86
CA ASN A 20 9.45 14.88 12.03
C ASN A 20 10.23 15.08 13.34
N ALA A 21 10.46 16.33 13.76
CA ALA A 21 11.13 16.65 15.03
C ALA A 21 10.32 16.24 16.28
N THR A 22 9.06 15.83 16.13
CA THR A 22 8.26 15.26 17.22
C THR A 22 8.50 13.77 17.45
N LEU A 23 9.22 13.11 16.54
CA LEU A 23 9.49 11.69 16.57
C LEU A 23 10.89 11.40 17.13
N PRO A 24 11.11 10.20 17.71
CA PRO A 24 12.44 9.78 18.11
C PRO A 24 13.41 9.72 16.91
N ASP A 25 14.68 9.98 17.18
CA ASP A 25 15.76 9.74 16.22
C ASP A 25 16.08 8.24 16.21
N LEU A 26 15.74 7.56 15.11
CA LEU A 26 15.77 6.11 14.98
C LEU A 26 16.60 5.70 13.74
N SER A 27 17.31 4.60 13.86
CA SER A 27 17.98 3.91 12.76
C SER A 27 17.40 2.51 12.57
N LEU A 28 17.53 1.96 11.36
CA LEU A 28 17.07 0.60 11.05
C LEU A 28 17.76 -0.44 11.95
N GLU A 29 19.04 -0.26 12.26
CA GLU A 29 19.81 -1.15 13.13
C GLU A 29 19.28 -1.18 14.57
N GLN A 30 18.67 -0.09 15.03
CA GLN A 30 18.09 0.00 16.38
C GLN A 30 16.71 -0.67 16.45
N ILE A 31 15.92 -0.58 15.37
CA ILE A 31 14.51 -0.99 15.39
C ILE A 31 14.30 -2.40 14.84
N LEU A 32 15.14 -2.87 13.91
CA LEU A 32 14.98 -4.18 13.30
C LEU A 32 15.67 -5.28 14.12
N PRO A 33 14.93 -6.28 14.62
CA PRO A 33 15.55 -7.45 15.24
C PRO A 33 16.19 -8.34 14.17
N LYS A 34 17.15 -9.17 14.59
CA LYS A 34 17.69 -10.22 13.73
C LYS A 34 16.65 -11.32 13.54
N VAL A 35 16.46 -11.75 12.29
CA VAL A 35 15.53 -12.82 11.92
C VAL A 35 16.25 -13.86 11.06
N GLU A 36 15.81 -15.11 11.17
CA GLU A 36 16.29 -16.21 10.34
C GLU A 36 15.39 -16.40 9.11
N ALA A 37 15.98 -16.96 8.04
CA ALA A 37 15.21 -17.43 6.90
C ALA A 37 14.16 -18.46 7.34
N ASN A 38 13.01 -18.46 6.66
CA ASN A 38 11.95 -19.43 6.88
C ASN A 38 11.62 -20.14 5.56
N PRO A 39 10.67 -21.10 5.52
CA PRO A 39 10.37 -21.85 4.30
C PRO A 39 9.95 -20.99 3.09
N TYR A 40 9.50 -19.75 3.31
CA TYR A 40 9.00 -18.86 2.27
C TYR A 40 9.95 -17.71 1.93
N CYS A 41 10.69 -17.19 2.89
CA CYS A 41 11.54 -16.02 2.68
C CYS A 41 12.96 -16.15 3.23
N SER A 42 13.89 -15.49 2.54
CA SER A 42 15.31 -15.41 2.90
C SER A 42 15.85 -14.00 2.64
N PRO A 43 16.92 -13.55 3.32
CA PRO A 43 17.47 -12.20 3.17
C PRO A 43 17.90 -11.81 1.75
N GLU A 44 18.15 -12.81 0.89
CA GLU A 44 18.69 -12.57 -0.46
C GLU A 44 17.60 -12.30 -1.50
N MET A 45 16.33 -12.44 -1.10
CA MET A 45 15.20 -12.10 -1.94
C MET A 45 15.08 -10.57 -2.11
N ASP A 46 14.52 -10.16 -3.22
CA ASP A 46 14.13 -8.77 -3.47
C ASP A 46 13.01 -8.33 -2.49
N SER A 47 12.97 -7.04 -2.16
CA SER A 47 12.01 -6.51 -1.18
C SER A 47 10.57 -6.65 -1.64
N GLU A 48 10.27 -6.46 -2.93
CA GLU A 48 8.92 -6.64 -3.49
C GLU A 48 8.37 -8.02 -3.13
N ARG A 49 9.14 -9.09 -3.38
CA ARG A 49 8.73 -10.44 -3.00
C ARG A 49 8.58 -10.61 -1.49
N LEU A 50 9.53 -10.09 -0.72
CA LEU A 50 9.51 -10.22 0.74
C LEU A 50 8.28 -9.55 1.37
N VAL A 51 7.89 -8.37 0.90
CA VAL A 51 6.68 -7.70 1.36
C VAL A 51 5.43 -8.44 0.88
N GLY A 52 5.38 -8.84 -0.39
CA GLY A 52 4.27 -9.62 -0.93
C GLY A 52 4.02 -10.91 -0.15
N LEU A 53 5.08 -11.65 0.21
CA LEU A 53 4.99 -12.83 1.06
C LEU A 53 4.55 -12.51 2.48
N GLY A 54 5.04 -11.40 3.04
CA GLY A 54 4.59 -10.90 4.34
C GLY A 54 3.07 -10.71 4.39
N ILE A 55 2.52 -9.98 3.41
CA ILE A 55 1.08 -9.74 3.30
C ILE A 55 0.32 -11.04 3.03
N ARG A 56 0.83 -11.91 2.14
CA ARG A 56 0.20 -13.20 1.84
C ARG A 56 0.04 -14.07 3.09
N LEU A 57 1.08 -14.16 3.91
CA LEU A 57 1.07 -14.91 5.16
C LEU A 57 0.12 -14.30 6.22
N MET A 58 -0.02 -12.98 6.25
CA MET A 58 -1.02 -12.32 7.09
C MET A 58 -2.45 -12.65 6.64
N ASN A 59 -2.71 -12.63 5.34
CA ASN A 59 -4.03 -12.96 4.78
C ASN A 59 -4.40 -14.42 5.07
N GLU A 60 -3.44 -15.35 4.98
CA GLU A 60 -3.64 -16.75 5.38
C GLU A 60 -3.96 -16.89 6.88
N ASP A 61 -3.28 -16.14 7.75
CA ASP A 61 -3.59 -16.11 9.18
C ASP A 61 -5.04 -15.66 9.43
N GLU A 62 -5.47 -14.59 8.75
CA GLU A 62 -6.82 -14.06 8.87
C GLU A 62 -7.88 -15.05 8.37
N VAL A 63 -7.65 -15.74 7.24
CA VAL A 63 -8.55 -16.77 6.73
C VAL A 63 -8.69 -17.94 7.71
N LEU A 64 -7.57 -18.40 8.30
CA LEU A 64 -7.55 -19.56 9.18
C LEU A 64 -8.13 -19.29 10.58
N HIS A 65 -8.04 -18.05 11.06
CA HIS A 65 -8.36 -17.72 12.44
C HIS A 65 -9.47 -16.69 12.60
N GLY A 66 -9.88 -16.03 11.52
CA GLY A 66 -10.87 -14.96 11.49
C GLY A 66 -10.36 -13.65 12.10
N ALA A 67 -11.01 -12.54 11.75
CA ALA A 67 -10.62 -11.19 12.17
C ALA A 67 -10.49 -11.00 13.70
N SER A 68 -11.15 -11.82 14.53
CA SER A 68 -11.14 -11.70 15.99
C SER A 68 -9.99 -12.43 16.71
N ARG A 69 -9.26 -13.33 16.05
CA ARG A 69 -8.11 -14.05 16.63
C ARG A 69 -6.75 -13.39 16.33
N THR A 70 -6.77 -12.24 15.65
CA THR A 70 -5.63 -11.40 15.24
C THR A 70 -4.79 -10.84 16.40
N LEU A 71 -5.09 -11.19 17.66
CA LEU A 71 -4.38 -10.69 18.84
C LEU A 71 -3.21 -11.59 19.29
N LEU A 72 -3.00 -12.74 18.63
CA LEU A 72 -1.89 -13.66 18.92
C LEU A 72 -0.91 -13.79 17.75
N ALA A 73 0.36 -13.97 18.07
CA ALA A 73 1.44 -14.24 17.13
C ALA A 73 1.45 -15.70 16.68
N SER A 74 0.56 -16.06 15.74
CA SER A 74 0.57 -17.39 15.12
C SER A 74 1.88 -17.68 14.38
N LYS A 75 2.09 -18.93 13.98
CA LYS A 75 3.25 -19.31 13.16
C LYS A 75 3.28 -18.54 11.83
N ALA A 76 2.12 -18.33 11.19
CA ALA A 76 2.01 -17.56 9.94
C ALA A 76 2.42 -16.10 10.16
N ILE A 77 1.98 -15.49 11.26
CA ILE A 77 2.36 -14.11 11.63
C ILE A 77 3.85 -13.99 11.95
N GLN A 78 4.44 -14.98 12.63
CA GLN A 78 5.88 -14.99 12.90
C GLN A 78 6.69 -15.05 11.59
N MET A 79 6.25 -15.86 10.63
CA MET A 79 6.86 -15.94 9.29
C MET A 79 6.66 -14.64 8.51
N ALA A 80 5.46 -14.06 8.53
CA ALA A 80 5.15 -12.78 7.88
C ALA A 80 6.06 -11.67 8.39
N ARG A 81 6.18 -11.56 9.73
CA ARG A 81 7.03 -10.59 10.41
C ARG A 81 8.50 -10.76 10.00
N ALA A 82 9.00 -12.00 9.89
CA ALA A 82 10.35 -12.26 9.43
C ALA A 82 10.59 -11.77 7.98
N CYS A 83 9.64 -12.01 7.06
CA CYS A 83 9.77 -11.54 5.68
C CYS A 83 9.77 -10.00 5.59
N LEU A 84 8.89 -9.33 6.34
CA LEU A 84 8.81 -7.87 6.37
C LEU A 84 10.04 -7.23 7.03
N ILE A 85 10.62 -7.86 8.05
CA ILE A 85 11.89 -7.40 8.65
C ILE A 85 13.04 -7.49 7.64
N MET A 86 13.07 -8.55 6.82
CA MET A 86 14.07 -8.68 5.75
C MET A 86 13.87 -7.65 4.64
N ALA A 87 12.62 -7.23 4.37
CA ALA A 87 12.30 -6.22 3.37
C ALA A 87 12.62 -4.79 3.80
N ALA A 88 12.40 -4.48 5.09
CA ALA A 88 12.47 -3.13 5.66
C ALA A 88 13.71 -2.29 5.29
N PRO A 89 14.94 -2.85 5.17
CA PRO A 89 16.11 -2.07 4.75
C PRO A 89 16.04 -1.51 3.33
N ARG A 90 15.16 -2.03 2.48
CA ARG A 90 15.00 -1.64 1.07
C ARG A 90 13.59 -1.14 0.75
N ASP A 91 12.64 -1.33 1.65
CA ASP A 91 11.23 -0.97 1.47
C ASP A 91 10.60 -0.56 2.80
N THR A 92 10.46 0.76 2.99
CA THR A 92 9.95 1.37 4.23
C THR A 92 8.48 1.08 4.48
N MET A 93 7.68 0.75 3.46
CA MET A 93 6.29 0.31 3.64
C MET A 93 6.21 -0.94 4.52
N SER A 94 7.22 -1.81 4.47
CA SER A 94 7.33 -2.98 5.35
C SER A 94 7.21 -2.63 6.83
N LEU A 95 7.77 -1.48 7.25
CA LEU A 95 7.72 -1.01 8.63
C LEU A 95 6.32 -0.54 9.03
N CYS A 96 5.55 0.04 8.10
CA CYS A 96 4.15 0.35 8.34
C CYS A 96 3.33 -0.92 8.63
N ILE A 97 3.53 -1.97 7.81
CA ILE A 97 2.86 -3.27 7.99
C ILE A 97 3.31 -3.93 9.30
N LEU A 98 4.61 -3.91 9.60
CA LEU A 98 5.16 -4.41 10.87
C LEU A 98 4.55 -3.69 12.08
N GLY A 99 4.41 -2.37 12.02
CA GLY A 99 3.75 -1.56 13.02
C GLY A 99 2.33 -2.03 13.31
N GLY A 100 1.55 -2.33 12.28
CA GLY A 100 0.21 -2.91 12.40
C GLY A 100 0.19 -4.31 13.04
N ILE A 101 1.10 -5.20 12.61
CA ILE A 101 1.21 -6.56 13.18
C ILE A 101 1.52 -6.50 14.68
N VAL A 102 2.53 -5.73 15.06
CA VAL A 102 3.03 -5.63 16.44
C VAL A 102 2.02 -4.86 17.31
N GLY A 103 1.49 -3.75 16.80
CA GLY A 103 0.57 -2.88 17.54
C GLY A 103 -0.78 -3.54 17.86
N SER A 104 -1.23 -4.50 17.06
CA SER A 104 -2.43 -5.32 17.32
C SER A 104 -2.18 -6.50 18.26
N ARG A 105 -0.91 -6.87 18.52
CA ARG A 105 -0.51 -8.10 19.25
C ARG A 105 0.38 -7.78 20.45
N GLN A 106 -0.02 -6.79 21.25
CA GLN A 106 0.73 -6.29 22.42
C GLN A 106 0.90 -7.30 23.56
N LYS A 107 0.28 -8.48 23.48
CA LYS A 107 0.55 -9.60 24.40
C LYS A 107 1.86 -10.32 24.06
N ASP A 108 2.19 -10.36 22.78
CA ASP A 108 3.35 -11.10 22.26
C ASP A 108 4.52 -10.17 21.91
N TYR A 109 4.24 -8.89 21.66
CA TYR A 109 5.24 -7.92 21.26
C TYR A 109 5.17 -6.60 22.03
N ASP A 110 6.29 -5.88 22.03
CA ASP A 110 6.42 -4.60 22.72
C ASP A 110 5.69 -3.48 21.97
N LYS A 111 4.97 -2.64 22.70
CA LYS A 111 4.33 -1.44 22.17
C LYS A 111 5.36 -0.45 21.61
N SER A 112 6.54 -0.33 22.24
CA SER A 112 7.58 0.57 21.76
C SER A 112 8.12 0.11 20.40
N GLU A 113 8.15 -1.19 20.15
CA GLU A 113 8.54 -1.73 18.85
C GLU A 113 7.57 -1.28 17.74
N ALA A 114 6.25 -1.42 17.98
CA ALA A 114 5.24 -0.95 17.04
C ALA A 114 5.35 0.55 16.77
N PHE A 115 5.49 1.35 17.83
CA PHE A 115 5.64 2.79 17.69
C PHE A 115 6.90 3.16 16.90
N ASN A 116 8.04 2.52 17.17
CA ASN A 116 9.29 2.81 16.49
C ASN A 116 9.24 2.49 14.99
N TYR A 117 8.60 1.39 14.59
CA TYR A 117 8.39 1.11 13.16
C TYR A 117 7.54 2.16 12.48
N ILE A 118 6.42 2.54 13.12
CA ILE A 118 5.51 3.56 12.59
C ILE A 118 6.20 4.93 12.52
N ALA A 119 6.93 5.32 13.57
CA ALA A 119 7.68 6.57 13.60
C ALA A 119 8.75 6.64 12.51
N TYR A 120 9.55 5.59 12.36
CA TYR A 120 10.58 5.53 11.32
C TYR A 120 9.96 5.62 9.91
N ALA A 121 8.91 4.85 9.65
CA ALA A 121 8.22 4.86 8.36
C ALA A 121 7.62 6.24 8.04
N ALA A 122 6.97 6.89 9.02
CA ALA A 122 6.41 8.23 8.84
C ALA A 122 7.49 9.31 8.60
N GLN A 123 8.66 9.20 9.24
CA GLN A 123 9.80 10.09 8.92
C GLN A 123 10.24 9.97 7.46
N HIS A 124 10.03 8.79 6.85
CA HIS A 124 10.34 8.50 5.46
C HIS A 124 9.14 8.67 4.51
N ASN A 125 8.10 9.40 4.94
CA ASN A 125 6.92 9.74 4.16
C ASN A 125 6.01 8.56 3.77
N GLU A 126 6.00 7.49 4.56
CA GLU A 126 5.02 6.41 4.40
C GLU A 126 3.66 6.89 4.91
N SER A 127 2.74 7.19 4.00
CA SER A 127 1.43 7.78 4.31
C SER A 127 0.60 6.92 5.27
N CYS A 128 0.68 5.59 5.14
CA CYS A 128 0.00 4.68 6.06
C CYS A 128 0.55 4.73 7.49
N ALA A 129 1.85 5.04 7.66
CA ALA A 129 2.45 5.21 8.97
C ALA A 129 2.13 6.59 9.57
N GLU A 130 2.03 7.62 8.73
CA GLU A 130 1.54 8.95 9.13
C GLU A 130 0.08 8.87 9.63
N ALA A 131 -0.78 8.12 8.94
CA ALA A 131 -2.13 7.79 9.40
C ALA A 131 -2.11 6.98 10.72
N GLY A 132 -1.17 6.05 10.86
CA GLY A 132 -0.92 5.35 12.12
C GLY A 132 -0.58 6.29 13.28
N LEU A 133 0.22 7.34 13.05
CA LEU A 133 0.53 8.35 14.06
C LEU A 133 -0.68 9.22 14.41
N TYR A 134 -1.56 9.52 13.44
CA TYR A 134 -2.86 10.12 13.76
C TYR A 134 -3.60 9.25 14.78
N ASP A 135 -3.80 7.96 14.52
CA ASP A 135 -4.52 7.07 15.43
C ASP A 135 -3.87 6.97 16.82
N ILE A 136 -2.54 6.88 16.85
CA ILE A 136 -1.77 6.77 18.08
C ILE A 136 -1.96 8.01 18.96
N TYR A 137 -1.76 9.21 18.41
CA TYR A 137 -1.89 10.45 19.17
C TYR A 137 -3.36 10.86 19.37
N ASN A 138 -4.27 10.47 18.48
CA ASN A 138 -5.69 10.79 18.61
C ASN A 138 -6.31 10.05 19.81
N LEU A 139 -5.87 8.81 20.04
CA LEU A 139 -6.44 7.92 21.07
C LEU A 139 -5.53 7.74 22.29
N GLY A 140 -4.24 8.06 22.19
CA GLY A 140 -3.25 7.79 23.24
C GLY A 140 -2.94 6.29 23.34
N LYS A 141 -2.34 5.72 22.28
CA LYS A 141 -1.97 4.29 22.19
C LYS A 141 -0.44 4.10 22.19
N LEU A 142 0.01 2.85 22.30
CA LEU A 142 1.44 2.47 22.22
C LEU A 142 2.34 3.29 23.16
N ASP A 143 1.83 3.54 24.37
CA ASP A 143 2.47 4.32 25.43
C ASP A 143 2.76 5.79 25.07
N GLN A 144 2.09 6.31 24.03
CA GLN A 144 2.03 7.73 23.73
C GLN A 144 0.79 8.38 24.35
N PRO A 145 0.91 9.59 24.94
CA PRO A 145 -0.25 10.32 25.44
C PRO A 145 -1.10 10.84 24.28
N ALA A 146 -2.41 10.95 24.51
CA ALA A 146 -3.29 11.57 23.54
C ALA A 146 -2.91 13.05 23.33
N ASN A 147 -2.75 13.45 22.07
CA ASN A 147 -2.47 14.81 21.63
C ASN A 147 -3.21 15.07 20.31
N LYS A 148 -4.42 15.64 20.41
CA LYS A 148 -5.29 15.87 19.25
C LYS A 148 -4.67 16.79 18.20
N ALA A 149 -3.95 17.84 18.63
CA ALA A 149 -3.33 18.77 17.70
C ALA A 149 -2.22 18.10 16.89
N LEU A 150 -1.37 17.31 17.55
CA LEU A 150 -0.32 16.54 16.88
C LEU A 150 -0.92 15.45 15.98
N ALA A 151 -1.97 14.77 16.43
CA ALA A 151 -2.68 13.78 15.63
C ALA A 151 -3.20 14.38 14.32
N MET A 152 -3.91 15.52 14.39
CA MET A 152 -4.44 16.18 13.19
C MET A 152 -3.34 16.64 12.24
N ALA A 153 -2.17 17.03 12.74
CA ALA A 153 -1.03 17.38 11.89
C ALA A 153 -0.49 16.17 11.11
N TRP A 154 -0.42 14.99 11.75
CA TRP A 154 -0.07 13.74 11.09
C TRP A 154 -1.12 13.28 10.08
N LEU A 155 -2.41 13.43 10.42
CA LEU A 155 -3.51 13.13 9.50
C LEU A 155 -3.45 14.02 8.24
N GLU A 156 -3.21 15.32 8.41
CA GLU A 156 -3.10 16.25 7.28
C GLU A 156 -1.90 15.89 6.39
N ARG A 157 -0.79 15.43 6.97
CA ARG A 157 0.37 14.98 6.19
C ARG A 157 0.08 13.68 5.43
N ALA A 158 -0.53 12.69 6.09
CA ALA A 158 -0.96 11.45 5.44
C ALA A 158 -1.89 11.73 4.25
N ALA A 159 -2.89 12.60 4.47
CA ALA A 159 -3.84 13.03 3.44
C ALA A 159 -3.13 13.73 2.26
N ARG A 160 -2.14 14.60 2.55
CA ARG A 160 -1.31 15.24 1.53
C ARG A 160 -0.42 14.26 0.79
N HIS A 161 0.03 13.17 1.42
CA HIS A 161 0.79 12.10 0.77
C HIS A 161 -0.09 11.06 0.06
N GLY A 162 -1.38 11.33 -0.08
CA GLY A 162 -2.27 10.54 -0.94
C GLY A 162 -3.00 9.41 -0.23
N ASP A 163 -2.97 9.34 1.10
CA ASP A 163 -3.80 8.39 1.85
C ASP A 163 -5.28 8.81 1.79
N GLU A 164 -6.08 8.07 1.00
CA GLU A 164 -7.48 8.40 0.72
C GLU A 164 -8.34 8.37 1.99
N ASP A 165 -8.12 7.41 2.88
CA ASP A 165 -8.82 7.32 4.18
C ASP A 165 -8.53 8.56 5.03
N SER A 166 -7.29 9.03 5.07
CA SER A 166 -6.92 10.28 5.74
C SER A 166 -7.53 11.51 5.08
N GLN A 167 -7.66 11.55 3.75
CA GLN A 167 -8.36 12.64 3.06
C GLN A 167 -9.85 12.68 3.42
N GLN A 168 -10.51 11.53 3.48
CA GLN A 168 -11.90 11.40 3.91
C GLN A 168 -12.07 11.81 5.38
N GLU A 169 -11.13 11.41 6.24
CA GLU A 169 -11.14 11.80 7.65
C GLU A 169 -10.89 13.31 7.82
N MET A 170 -9.96 13.90 7.06
CA MET A 170 -9.71 15.34 7.02
C MET A 170 -10.96 16.12 6.57
N LEU A 171 -11.68 15.61 5.57
CA LEU A 171 -12.97 16.16 5.17
C LEU A 171 -13.93 16.11 6.36
N ARG A 172 -14.17 14.94 6.94
CA ARG A 172 -15.13 14.72 8.03
C ARG A 172 -14.82 15.56 9.28
N SER A 173 -13.55 15.68 9.68
CA SER A 173 -13.13 16.48 10.82
C SER A 173 -13.34 17.97 10.55
N SER A 174 -12.98 18.43 9.35
CA SER A 174 -13.07 19.85 8.97
C SER A 174 -14.53 20.34 8.87
N GLU A 175 -15.49 19.46 8.61
CA GLU A 175 -16.90 19.88 8.54
C GLU A 175 -17.46 20.42 9.85
N GLN A 176 -16.89 20.01 10.97
CA GLN A 176 -17.33 20.43 12.30
C GLN A 176 -16.71 21.78 12.68
N ASP A 177 -15.45 22.01 12.27
CA ASP A 177 -14.61 23.08 12.81
C ASP A 177 -14.17 24.13 11.75
N ASN A 178 -14.10 23.75 10.47
CA ASN A 178 -13.54 24.58 9.39
C ASN A 178 -14.16 24.25 8.01
N LEU A 179 -15.34 24.85 7.74
CA LEU A 179 -16.07 24.63 6.48
C LEU A 179 -15.26 24.97 5.20
N PRO A 180 -14.45 26.05 5.13
CA PRO A 180 -13.55 26.28 4.00
C PRO A 180 -12.56 25.13 3.74
N LEU A 181 -11.96 24.55 4.78
CA LEU A 181 -11.05 23.42 4.63
C LEU A 181 -11.79 22.14 4.21
N ALA A 182 -12.98 21.90 4.78
CA ALA A 182 -13.84 20.78 4.35
C ALA A 182 -14.21 20.90 2.86
N TYR A 183 -14.53 22.10 2.40
CA TYR A 183 -14.79 22.36 0.98
C TYR A 183 -13.59 21.99 0.10
N ALA A 184 -12.37 22.35 0.53
CA ALA A 184 -11.16 22.05 -0.22
C ALA A 184 -10.91 20.55 -0.35
N TRP A 185 -11.05 19.78 0.75
CA TRP A 185 -10.91 18.32 0.71
C TRP A 185 -12.02 17.64 -0.10
N ALA A 186 -13.27 18.09 0.03
CA ALA A 186 -14.38 17.58 -0.78
C ALA A 186 -14.15 17.81 -2.28
N ARG A 187 -13.45 18.89 -2.65
CA ARG A 187 -13.02 19.12 -4.04
C ARG A 187 -11.92 18.18 -4.48
N THR A 188 -10.90 17.98 -3.66
CA THR A 188 -9.81 17.03 -3.95
C THR A 188 -10.34 15.62 -4.19
N LEU A 189 -11.36 15.22 -3.43
CA LEU A 189 -12.00 13.90 -3.51
C LEU A 189 -13.07 13.79 -4.60
N ASP A 190 -13.31 14.85 -5.38
CA ASP A 190 -14.41 14.94 -6.36
C ASP A 190 -15.80 14.57 -5.78
N ASP A 191 -16.05 14.83 -4.48
CA ASP A 191 -17.31 14.52 -3.81
C ASP A 191 -18.37 15.61 -4.07
N ALA A 192 -19.01 15.50 -5.24
CA ALA A 192 -20.03 16.45 -5.69
C ALA A 192 -21.20 16.59 -4.70
N GLN A 193 -21.61 15.50 -4.04
CA GLN A 193 -22.73 15.53 -3.10
C GLN A 193 -22.36 16.33 -1.85
N ARG A 194 -21.18 16.09 -1.28
CA ARG A 194 -20.70 16.82 -0.10
C ARG A 194 -20.42 18.28 -0.41
N LEU A 195 -19.82 18.57 -1.56
CA LEU A 195 -19.58 19.94 -2.02
C LEU A 195 -20.87 20.77 -2.06
N GLU A 196 -21.94 20.22 -2.64
CA GLU A 196 -23.22 20.92 -2.69
C GLU A 196 -23.84 21.10 -1.29
N ALA A 197 -23.67 20.13 -0.39
CA ALA A 197 -24.12 20.27 0.99
C ALA A 197 -23.33 21.34 1.77
N LEU A 198 -22.02 21.45 1.53
CA LEU A 198 -21.14 22.45 2.15
C LEU A 198 -21.46 23.85 1.65
N LYS A 199 -21.59 24.06 0.34
CA LYS A 199 -21.92 25.37 -0.25
C LYS A 199 -23.21 25.97 0.32
N ARG A 200 -24.21 25.13 0.63
CA ARG A 200 -25.48 25.59 1.24
C ARG A 200 -25.31 26.15 2.66
N LYS A 201 -24.25 25.75 3.37
CA LYS A 201 -23.93 26.16 4.74
C LYS A 201 -22.89 27.29 4.80
N MET A 202 -22.22 27.57 3.69
CA MET A 202 -21.09 28.50 3.61
C MET A 202 -21.51 29.87 3.07
N SER A 203 -20.85 30.92 3.54
CA SER A 203 -20.94 32.24 2.92
C SER A 203 -20.12 32.30 1.61
N PRO A 204 -20.35 33.31 0.75
CA PRO A 204 -19.50 33.54 -0.42
C PRO A 204 -18.03 33.74 -0.06
N GLN A 205 -17.74 34.38 1.08
CA GLN A 205 -16.37 34.56 1.57
C GLN A 205 -15.75 33.20 1.94
N GLN A 206 -16.45 32.37 2.71
CA GLN A 206 -15.97 31.03 3.06
C GLN A 206 -15.77 30.14 1.83
N THR A 207 -16.60 30.31 0.81
CA THR A 207 -16.43 29.60 -0.47
C THR A 207 -15.15 30.05 -1.17
N ALA A 208 -14.88 31.36 -1.21
CA ALA A 208 -13.64 31.89 -1.78
C ALA A 208 -12.40 31.45 -0.99
N GLU A 209 -12.48 31.41 0.35
CA GLU A 209 -11.43 30.84 1.21
C GLU A 209 -11.22 29.34 0.92
N GLY A 210 -12.30 28.59 0.72
CA GLY A 210 -12.24 27.17 0.34
C GLY A 210 -11.56 26.95 -1.01
N GLU A 211 -11.80 27.80 -2.00
CA GLU A 211 -11.10 27.78 -3.29
C GLU A 211 -9.59 28.06 -3.15
N GLN A 212 -9.21 28.97 -2.25
CA GLN A 212 -7.80 29.24 -1.95
C GLN A 212 -7.13 28.04 -1.27
N HIS A 213 -7.83 27.41 -0.31
CA HIS A 213 -7.35 26.18 0.33
C HIS A 213 -7.19 25.05 -0.68
N TYR A 214 -8.18 24.85 -1.56
CA TYR A 214 -8.13 23.84 -2.63
C TYR A 214 -6.92 24.06 -3.54
N THR A 215 -6.70 25.30 -4.00
CA THR A 215 -5.56 25.64 -4.85
C THR A 215 -4.22 25.33 -4.16
N ARG A 216 -4.12 25.56 -2.85
CA ARG A 216 -2.91 25.23 -2.06
C ARG A 216 -2.74 23.72 -1.90
N LEU A 217 -3.81 22.99 -1.63
CA LEU A 217 -3.76 21.53 -1.50
C LEU A 217 -3.33 20.88 -2.80
N LEU A 218 -3.85 21.33 -3.95
CA LEU A 218 -3.45 20.81 -5.26
C LEU A 218 -1.94 20.90 -5.53
N SER A 219 -1.23 21.91 -4.99
CA SER A 219 0.22 22.01 -5.16
C SER A 219 1.01 21.14 -4.18
N GLN A 220 0.35 20.46 -3.25
CA GLN A 220 0.95 19.62 -2.21
C GLN A 220 0.60 18.15 -2.37
N LEU A 221 -0.46 17.85 -3.12
CA LEU A 221 -0.92 16.48 -3.37
C LEU A 221 -0.13 15.83 -4.51
N PRO A 222 0.12 14.51 -4.42
CA PRO A 222 0.58 13.71 -5.56
C PRO A 222 -0.32 13.91 -6.77
N SER A 223 0.26 13.86 -7.96
CA SER A 223 -0.56 13.86 -9.16
C SER A 223 -1.38 12.58 -9.23
N LYS A 224 -2.54 12.62 -9.92
CA LYS A 224 -3.35 11.41 -10.18
C LYS A 224 -2.52 10.26 -10.76
N LYS A 225 -1.58 10.59 -11.65
CA LYS A 225 -0.66 9.62 -12.26
C LYS A 225 0.27 8.96 -11.24
N ASP A 226 0.76 9.71 -10.26
CA ASP A 226 1.63 9.18 -9.22
C ASP A 226 0.86 8.25 -8.26
N LEU A 227 -0.39 8.60 -7.94
CA LEU A 227 -1.29 7.74 -7.16
C LEU A 227 -1.61 6.44 -7.91
N GLU A 228 -1.97 6.53 -9.20
CA GLU A 228 -2.20 5.35 -10.05
C GLU A 228 -0.96 4.47 -10.14
N GLN A 229 0.23 5.07 -10.25
CA GLN A 229 1.49 4.33 -10.26
C GLN A 229 1.74 3.63 -8.93
N ALA A 230 1.52 4.30 -7.79
CA ALA A 230 1.70 3.72 -6.46
C ALA A 230 0.72 2.54 -6.22
N LEU A 231 -0.56 2.71 -6.58
CA LEU A 231 -1.56 1.64 -6.53
C LEU A 231 -1.15 0.45 -7.39
N ARG A 232 -0.67 0.71 -8.61
CA ARG A 232 -0.16 -0.34 -9.50
C ARG A 232 1.01 -1.09 -8.89
N GLN A 233 1.95 -0.41 -8.24
CA GLN A 233 3.06 -1.07 -7.54
C GLN A 233 2.57 -1.98 -6.40
N ASN A 234 1.56 -1.55 -5.65
CA ASN A 234 0.96 -2.38 -4.61
C ASN A 234 0.32 -3.66 -5.19
N VAL A 235 -0.40 -3.55 -6.31
CA VAL A 235 -0.98 -4.74 -6.97
C VAL A 235 0.10 -5.69 -7.48
N ILE A 236 1.19 -5.17 -8.04
CA ILE A 236 2.34 -5.99 -8.48
C ILE A 236 2.94 -6.73 -7.29
N LEU A 237 3.23 -6.03 -6.20
CA LEU A 237 3.79 -6.61 -4.98
C LEU A 237 2.92 -7.75 -4.43
N LEU A 238 1.61 -7.54 -4.37
CA LEU A 238 0.66 -8.57 -3.94
C LEU A 238 0.68 -9.78 -4.87
N GLY A 239 0.61 -9.54 -6.19
CA GLY A 239 0.66 -10.59 -7.21
C GLY A 239 1.97 -11.39 -7.19
N THR A 240 3.11 -10.73 -7.00
CA THR A 240 4.42 -11.37 -6.85
C THR A 240 4.44 -12.29 -5.63
N GLY A 241 3.92 -11.82 -4.48
CA GLY A 241 3.79 -12.62 -3.27
C GLY A 241 2.91 -13.87 -3.45
N ASP A 242 1.76 -13.73 -4.10
CA ASP A 242 0.82 -14.83 -4.35
C ASP A 242 1.39 -15.91 -5.24
N ILE A 243 1.89 -15.48 -6.41
CA ILE A 243 2.46 -16.40 -7.39
C ILE A 243 3.63 -17.14 -6.75
N TYR A 244 4.50 -16.45 -6.01
CA TYR A 244 5.64 -17.11 -5.37
C TYR A 244 5.22 -18.08 -4.27
N TYR A 245 4.23 -17.72 -3.46
CA TYR A 245 3.79 -18.54 -2.33
C TYR A 245 3.17 -19.87 -2.79
N ASP A 246 2.26 -19.82 -3.77
CA ASP A 246 1.52 -21.00 -4.24
C ASP A 246 2.23 -21.73 -5.40
N TYR A 247 2.98 -20.99 -6.24
CA TYR A 247 3.53 -21.48 -7.52
C TYR A 247 4.94 -20.93 -7.84
N PRO A 248 5.96 -21.16 -6.98
CA PRO A 248 7.29 -20.58 -7.14
C PRO A 248 7.98 -20.95 -8.47
N GLU A 249 7.60 -22.06 -9.11
CA GLU A 249 8.10 -22.48 -10.42
C GLU A 249 7.75 -21.51 -11.55
N VAL A 250 6.72 -20.67 -11.39
CA VAL A 250 6.39 -19.62 -12.36
C VAL A 250 7.59 -18.72 -12.60
N PHE A 251 8.33 -18.41 -11.55
CA PHE A 251 9.50 -17.54 -11.59
C PHE A 251 10.83 -18.28 -11.85
N ALA A 252 10.80 -19.60 -12.10
CA ALA A 252 12.01 -20.37 -12.31
C ALA A 252 12.84 -19.82 -13.48
N GLY A 253 14.10 -19.48 -13.19
CA GLY A 253 15.06 -18.93 -14.15
C GLY A 253 14.93 -17.43 -14.42
N MET A 254 14.03 -16.71 -13.74
CA MET A 254 13.87 -15.26 -13.89
C MET A 254 14.71 -14.48 -12.84
N SER A 255 15.37 -13.40 -13.26
CA SER A 255 15.91 -12.38 -12.34
C SER A 255 14.78 -11.60 -11.65
N ALA A 256 15.08 -10.87 -10.58
CA ALA A 256 14.08 -10.06 -9.89
C ALA A 256 13.41 -9.03 -10.83
N GLU A 257 14.18 -8.40 -11.72
CA GLU A 257 13.67 -7.46 -12.71
C GLU A 257 12.74 -8.15 -13.73
N GLN A 258 13.06 -9.38 -14.11
CA GLN A 258 12.22 -10.16 -15.02
C GLN A 258 10.92 -10.60 -14.35
N GLN A 259 10.96 -10.94 -13.06
CA GLN A 259 9.77 -11.27 -12.28
C GLN A 259 8.86 -10.05 -12.15
N HIS A 260 9.40 -8.91 -11.76
CA HIS A 260 8.67 -7.64 -11.71
C HIS A 260 8.02 -7.33 -13.06
N ALA A 261 8.79 -7.35 -14.15
CA ALA A 261 8.28 -7.06 -15.50
C ALA A 261 7.17 -8.03 -15.92
N PHE A 262 7.30 -9.31 -15.56
CA PHE A 262 6.29 -10.32 -15.83
C PHE A 262 4.98 -10.01 -15.09
N VAL A 263 5.02 -9.81 -13.77
CA VAL A 263 3.81 -9.50 -12.97
C VAL A 263 3.22 -8.15 -13.36
N ALA A 264 4.04 -7.14 -13.61
CA ALA A 264 3.62 -5.84 -14.11
C ALA A 264 2.81 -5.96 -15.41
N GLN A 265 3.26 -6.81 -16.35
CA GLN A 265 2.49 -7.09 -17.57
C GLN A 265 1.13 -7.71 -17.25
N LEU A 266 1.04 -8.61 -16.25
CA LEU A 266 -0.23 -9.22 -15.86
C LEU A 266 -1.21 -8.19 -15.31
N VAL A 267 -0.73 -7.29 -14.45
CA VAL A 267 -1.52 -6.19 -13.89
C VAL A 267 -2.02 -5.26 -15.00
N ASP A 268 -1.17 -4.92 -15.97
CA ASP A 268 -1.59 -4.11 -17.14
C ASP A 268 -2.65 -4.79 -18.01
N MET A 269 -2.85 -6.11 -17.90
CA MET A 269 -3.94 -6.80 -18.57
C MET A 269 -5.26 -6.62 -17.83
N GLN A 270 -5.26 -6.48 -16.50
CA GLN A 270 -6.49 -6.26 -15.73
C GLN A 270 -7.17 -4.94 -16.12
N ASP A 271 -6.37 -3.90 -16.38
CA ASP A 271 -6.88 -2.61 -16.88
C ASP A 271 -7.47 -2.71 -18.30
N ARG A 272 -6.92 -3.61 -19.13
CA ARG A 272 -7.33 -3.78 -20.52
C ARG A 272 -8.55 -4.68 -20.68
N TYR A 273 -8.74 -5.62 -19.77
CA TYR A 273 -9.78 -6.64 -19.82
C TYR A 273 -10.59 -6.61 -18.53
N PRO A 274 -11.68 -5.82 -18.43
CA PRO A 274 -12.41 -5.61 -17.18
C PRO A 274 -13.03 -6.86 -16.55
N LYS A 275 -13.17 -7.95 -17.31
CA LYS A 275 -13.59 -9.26 -16.79
C LYS A 275 -12.44 -10.07 -16.18
N PHE A 276 -11.20 -9.70 -16.47
CA PHE A 276 -9.99 -10.24 -15.87
C PHE A 276 -9.57 -9.34 -14.71
N HIS A 277 -10.17 -9.57 -13.54
CA HIS A 277 -10.13 -8.60 -12.45
C HIS A 277 -9.92 -9.24 -11.08
N THR A 278 -9.98 -10.57 -10.99
CA THR A 278 -9.75 -11.27 -9.73
C THR A 278 -8.29 -11.65 -9.56
N ARG A 279 -7.86 -11.77 -8.30
CA ARG A 279 -6.53 -12.25 -7.90
C ARG A 279 -6.27 -13.67 -8.44
N GLY A 280 -7.28 -14.54 -8.41
CA GLY A 280 -7.19 -15.91 -8.93
C GLY A 280 -6.96 -15.95 -10.45
N GLN A 281 -7.64 -15.09 -11.20
CA GLN A 281 -7.43 -14.98 -12.65
C GLN A 281 -6.00 -14.56 -12.98
N LEU A 282 -5.41 -13.61 -12.23
CA LEU A 282 -4.01 -13.20 -12.40
C LEU A 282 -3.05 -14.39 -12.24
N VAL A 283 -3.24 -15.19 -11.19
CA VAL A 283 -2.43 -16.39 -10.94
C VAL A 283 -2.64 -17.45 -12.04
N ALA A 284 -3.89 -17.70 -12.46
CA ALA A 284 -4.19 -18.63 -13.54
C ALA A 284 -3.53 -18.21 -14.85
N TYR A 285 -3.58 -16.93 -15.18
CA TYR A 285 -2.89 -16.37 -16.36
C TYR A 285 -1.38 -16.61 -16.28
N ALA A 286 -0.76 -16.35 -15.12
CA ALA A 286 0.66 -16.55 -14.91
C ALA A 286 1.08 -18.00 -15.23
N LEU A 287 0.33 -18.96 -14.68
CA LEU A 287 0.56 -20.39 -14.88
C LEU A 287 0.37 -20.83 -16.33
N ILE A 288 -0.72 -20.39 -16.96
CA ILE A 288 -1.02 -20.72 -18.36
C ILE A 288 0.02 -20.10 -19.29
N SER A 289 0.49 -18.88 -19.00
CA SER A 289 1.54 -18.22 -19.78
C SER A 289 2.85 -19.00 -19.76
N ARG A 290 3.26 -19.50 -18.58
CA ARG A 290 4.45 -20.35 -18.44
C ARG A 290 4.27 -21.70 -19.13
N LEU A 291 3.08 -22.29 -19.03
CA LEU A 291 2.75 -23.51 -19.74
C LEU A 291 2.90 -23.32 -21.26
N VAL A 292 2.34 -22.25 -21.84
CA VAL A 292 2.47 -21.95 -23.27
C VAL A 292 3.93 -21.78 -23.69
N GLN A 293 4.71 -21.01 -22.93
CA GLN A 293 6.15 -20.84 -23.18
C GLN A 293 6.92 -22.18 -23.23
N SER A 294 6.49 -23.17 -22.44
CA SER A 294 7.13 -24.48 -22.36
C SER A 294 6.61 -25.52 -23.36
N THR A 295 5.47 -25.30 -24.03
CA THR A 295 4.73 -26.37 -24.74
C THR A 295 4.55 -26.18 -26.25
N GLY A 296 4.97 -25.08 -26.87
CA GLY A 296 4.84 -24.92 -28.33
C GLY A 296 5.02 -23.48 -28.85
N PRO A 297 4.53 -23.17 -30.07
CA PRO A 297 4.65 -21.83 -30.65
C PRO A 297 3.98 -20.79 -29.73
N ALA A 298 4.47 -19.56 -29.76
CA ALA A 298 3.94 -18.47 -28.96
C ALA A 298 2.42 -18.30 -29.22
N VAL A 299 1.60 -18.62 -28.22
CA VAL A 299 0.16 -18.34 -28.21
C VAL A 299 -0.03 -17.08 -27.39
N ASP A 300 -0.57 -16.05 -28.01
CA ASP A 300 -1.11 -14.91 -27.26
C ASP A 300 -2.45 -15.35 -26.65
N LEU A 301 -2.48 -15.48 -25.32
CA LEU A 301 -3.65 -15.93 -24.57
C LEU A 301 -4.88 -15.05 -24.81
N TRP A 302 -4.68 -13.77 -25.14
CA TRP A 302 -5.75 -12.81 -25.37
C TRP A 302 -6.25 -12.79 -26.81
N GLN A 303 -5.49 -13.31 -27.75
CA GLN A 303 -5.94 -13.48 -29.15
C GLN A 303 -6.62 -14.83 -29.38
N ASP A 304 -6.79 -15.60 -28.31
CA ASP A 304 -7.36 -16.91 -28.31
C ASP A 304 -8.71 -16.91 -27.59
N PRO A 305 -9.84 -16.93 -28.32
CA PRO A 305 -11.16 -16.85 -27.69
C PRO A 305 -11.44 -17.96 -26.69
N ALA A 306 -10.86 -19.15 -26.87
CA ALA A 306 -11.11 -20.27 -25.98
C ALA A 306 -10.31 -20.16 -24.68
N LEU A 307 -9.07 -19.65 -24.74
CA LEU A 307 -8.26 -19.40 -23.54
C LEU A 307 -8.71 -18.13 -22.82
N GLN A 308 -9.08 -17.09 -23.56
CA GLN A 308 -9.69 -15.89 -22.99
C GLN A 308 -10.97 -16.22 -22.22
N ALA A 309 -11.87 -17.04 -22.77
CA ALA A 309 -13.08 -17.45 -22.07
C ALA A 309 -12.81 -18.22 -20.76
N VAL A 310 -11.69 -18.93 -20.65
CA VAL A 310 -11.27 -19.56 -19.39
C VAL A 310 -10.78 -18.52 -18.39
N LEU A 311 -10.05 -17.50 -18.86
CA LEU A 311 -9.48 -16.45 -18.01
C LEU A 311 -10.51 -15.41 -17.54
N GLU A 312 -11.63 -15.26 -18.23
CA GLU A 312 -12.74 -14.36 -17.88
C GLU A 312 -13.83 -15.05 -17.03
N ASP A 313 -13.69 -16.33 -16.71
CA ASP A 313 -14.69 -17.12 -15.96
C ASP A 313 -14.43 -16.99 -14.45
N ASP A 314 -15.24 -16.17 -13.78
CA ASP A 314 -15.11 -15.87 -12.34
C ASP A 314 -15.46 -17.08 -11.45
N ASP A 315 -16.16 -18.09 -11.99
CA ASP A 315 -16.56 -19.29 -11.24
C ASP A 315 -15.46 -20.34 -11.20
N LEU A 316 -14.36 -20.17 -11.94
CA LEU A 316 -13.26 -21.13 -11.96
C LEU A 316 -12.22 -20.88 -10.88
N SER A 317 -11.84 -21.97 -10.22
CA SER A 317 -10.60 -22.02 -9.44
C SER A 317 -9.38 -21.85 -10.36
N VAL A 318 -8.24 -21.52 -9.75
CA VAL A 318 -6.94 -21.44 -10.46
C VAL A 318 -6.61 -22.79 -11.09
N GLU A 319 -6.80 -23.87 -10.34
CA GLU A 319 -6.52 -25.24 -10.76
C GLU A 319 -7.40 -25.67 -11.93
N ASP A 320 -8.70 -25.38 -11.87
CA ASP A 320 -9.65 -25.70 -12.94
C ASP A 320 -9.37 -24.89 -14.21
N SER A 321 -9.03 -23.61 -14.06
CA SER A 321 -8.62 -22.75 -15.16
C SER A 321 -7.40 -23.32 -15.89
N VAL A 322 -6.36 -23.68 -15.13
CA VAL A 322 -5.13 -24.27 -15.69
C VAL A 322 -5.40 -25.64 -16.32
N ALA A 323 -6.24 -26.47 -15.71
CA ALA A 323 -6.61 -27.79 -16.26
C ALA A 323 -7.37 -27.66 -17.58
N LYS A 324 -8.36 -26.77 -17.66
CA LYS A 324 -9.09 -26.47 -18.90
C LYS A 324 -8.14 -25.94 -19.99
N ALA A 325 -7.25 -25.00 -19.65
CA ALA A 325 -6.28 -24.47 -20.59
C ALA A 325 -5.33 -25.55 -21.14
N LYS A 326 -4.84 -26.47 -20.29
CA LYS A 326 -4.03 -27.62 -20.73
C LYS A 326 -4.74 -28.47 -21.79
N ILE A 327 -6.03 -28.74 -21.61
CA ILE A 327 -6.84 -29.50 -22.57
C ILE A 327 -6.97 -28.74 -23.89
N LEU A 328 -7.22 -27.43 -23.83
CA LEU A 328 -7.34 -26.58 -25.03
C LEU A 328 -6.04 -26.51 -25.81
N LEU A 329 -4.90 -26.36 -25.12
CA LEU A 329 -3.57 -26.32 -25.73
C LEU A 329 -3.16 -27.67 -26.32
N ALA A 330 -3.51 -28.78 -25.66
CA ALA A 330 -3.22 -30.12 -26.16
C ALA A 330 -3.94 -30.42 -27.49
N LYS A 331 -5.18 -29.94 -27.66
CA LYS A 331 -5.95 -30.08 -28.91
C LYS A 331 -5.34 -29.32 -30.11
N ARG A 332 -4.36 -28.45 -29.87
CA ARG A 332 -3.70 -27.63 -30.91
C ARG A 332 -2.37 -28.18 -31.37
N LYS A 333 -1.84 -29.20 -30.68
CA LYS A 333 -0.67 -29.92 -31.19
C LYS A 333 -1.10 -30.61 -32.50
N PRO A 334 -0.42 -30.31 -33.63
CA PRO A 334 -0.78 -30.87 -34.94
C PRO A 334 -0.70 -32.40 -34.97
#